data_AF-A0A180FAM7-F1
#
_entry.id   AF-A0A180FAM7-F1
#
_cell.length_a   1.000
_cell.length_b   1.000
_cell.length_c   1.000
_cell.angle_alpha   90.00
_cell.angle_beta   90.00
_cell.angle_gamma   90.00
#
_symmetry.space_group_name_H-M   'P 1'
#
loop_
_entity.id
_entity.type
_entity.pdbx_description
1 polymer ?
#
loop_
_entity_poly.entity_id
_entity_poly.type
_entity_poly.pdbx_seq_one_letter_code
_entity_poly.pdbx_strand_id
1 'polypeptide(L)' 'METETELTATAERIVSPKRPKATQKQIDEAAYLGIPIDEYGVPIGISLDEFINELYDRLSEHYGVDLRTLI' A
#
# COMPACT_ATOMS: atom_id res chain seq x y z
N MET A 1 42.76 10.70 -22.79
CA MET A 1 41.60 9.80 -22.88
C MET A 1 41.28 9.36 -21.47
N GLU A 2 40.44 10.14 -20.78
CA GLU A 2 39.97 9.84 -19.41
C GLU A 2 38.52 10.28 -19.35
N THR A 3 37.62 9.51 -19.95
CA THR A 3 36.18 9.87 -19.96
C THR A 3 35.24 8.69 -19.83
N GLU A 4 35.71 7.45 -19.87
CA GLU A 4 34.83 6.28 -19.84
C GLU A 4 34.64 5.73 -18.41
N THR A 5 35.66 5.84 -17.57
CA THR A 5 35.65 5.31 -16.18
C THR A 5 34.90 6.20 -15.19
N GLU A 6 34.94 7.53 -15.35
CA GLU A 6 34.29 8.46 -14.41
C GLU A 6 32.76 8.54 -14.62
N LEU A 7 32.30 8.36 -15.87
CA LEU A 7 30.88 8.39 -16.22
C LEU A 7 30.13 7.15 -15.71
N THR A 8 30.77 5.97 -15.70
CA THR A 8 30.19 4.75 -15.13
C THR A 8 30.09 4.83 -13.60
N ALA A 9 31.14 5.30 -12.93
CA ALA A 9 31.12 5.48 -11.47
C ALA A 9 30.06 6.50 -11.00
N THR A 10 29.83 7.55 -11.80
CA THR A 10 28.79 8.55 -11.51
C THR A 10 27.38 8.00 -11.77
N ALA A 11 27.19 7.19 -12.81
CA ALA A 11 25.90 6.56 -13.10
C ALA A 11 25.47 5.55 -12.03
N GLU A 12 26.39 4.74 -11.50
CA GLU A 12 26.10 3.81 -10.40
C GLU A 12 25.71 4.54 -9.11
N ARG A 13 26.29 5.73 -8.88
CA ARG A 13 25.98 6.58 -7.72
C ARG A 13 24.59 7.25 -7.79
N ILE A 14 24.01 7.37 -8.98
CA ILE A 14 22.67 7.97 -9.22
C ILE A 14 21.56 6.91 -9.20
N VAL A 15 21.89 5.62 -9.09
CA VAL A 15 20.90 4.60 -8.77
C VAL A 15 20.40 4.87 -7.35
N SER A 16 19.24 5.53 -7.25
CA SER A 16 18.56 5.71 -5.97
C SER A 16 18.53 4.36 -5.26
N PRO A 17 19.04 4.25 -4.02
CA PRO A 17 19.04 2.97 -3.32
C PRO A 17 17.60 2.49 -3.27
N LYS A 18 17.33 1.37 -3.94
CA LYS A 18 16.00 0.79 -4.04
C LYS A 18 15.44 0.72 -2.62
N ARG A 19 14.34 1.44 -2.38
CA ARG A 19 13.75 1.52 -1.04
C ARG A 19 13.56 0.10 -0.52
N PRO A 20 14.00 -0.21 0.71
CA PRO A 20 13.83 -1.56 1.24
C PRO A 20 12.34 -1.90 1.27
N LYS A 21 12.02 -3.13 0.88
CA LYS A 21 10.64 -3.63 0.94
C LYS A 21 10.14 -3.67 2.39
N ALA A 22 8.82 -3.66 2.53
CA ALA A 22 8.15 -3.85 3.80
C ALA A 22 8.70 -5.09 4.51
N THR A 23 9.00 -4.96 5.80
CA THR A 23 9.37 -6.09 6.65
C THR A 23 8.12 -6.88 7.04
N GLN A 24 8.27 -8.18 7.36
CA GLN A 24 7.14 -9.01 7.81
C GLN A 24 6.44 -8.39 9.03
N LYS A 25 7.20 -7.82 9.97
CA LYS A 25 6.64 -7.12 11.14
C LYS A 25 5.71 -5.97 10.74
N GLN A 26 6.07 -5.18 9.74
CA GLN A 26 5.24 -4.08 9.25
C GLN A 26 3.96 -4.60 8.58
N ILE A 27 4.04 -5.73 7.88
CA ILE A 27 2.88 -6.40 7.27
C ILE A 27 1.94 -6.90 8.36
N ASP A 28 2.46 -7.55 9.40
CA ASP A 28 1.66 -8.09 10.50
C ASP A 28 0.97 -6.97 11.30
N GLU A 29 1.69 -5.88 11.57
CA GLU A 29 1.16 -4.70 12.26
C GLU A 29 0.08 -3.99 11.44
N ALA A 30 0.30 -3.83 10.13
CA ALA A 30 -0.68 -3.26 9.21
C ALA A 30 -1.95 -4.13 9.12
N ALA A 31 -1.80 -5.45 9.04
CA ALA A 31 -2.92 -6.39 9.04
C ALA A 31 -3.72 -6.34 10.36
N TYR A 32 -3.03 -6.26 11.50
CA TYR A 32 -3.68 -6.12 12.81
C TYR A 32 -4.51 -4.83 12.90
N LEU A 33 -4.01 -3.74 12.33
CA LEU A 33 -4.70 -2.44 12.31
C LEU A 33 -5.73 -2.31 11.17
N GLY A 34 -5.80 -3.28 10.24
CA GLY A 34 -6.63 -3.20 9.04
C GLY A 34 -6.20 -2.08 8.08
N ILE A 35 -4.92 -1.70 8.08
CA ILE A 35 -4.38 -0.64 7.23
C ILE A 35 -3.71 -1.29 6.01
N PRO A 36 -4.16 -1.04 4.79
CA PRO A 36 -3.45 -1.49 3.60
C PRO A 36 -2.09 -0.79 3.51
N ILE A 37 -1.05 -1.52 3.15
CA ILE A 37 0.29 -0.96 2.93
C ILE A 37 0.85 -1.41 1.58
N ASP A 38 1.68 -0.58 0.97
CA ASP A 38 2.35 -0.89 -0.29
C ASP A 38 3.55 -1.84 -0.07
N GLU A 39 4.25 -2.20 -1.15
CA GLU A 39 5.42 -3.09 -1.09
C GLU A 39 6.59 -2.52 -0.26
N TYR A 40 6.54 -1.25 0.14
CA TYR A 40 7.54 -0.53 0.92
C TYR A 40 7.07 -0.18 2.35
N GLY A 41 5.88 -0.67 2.75
CA GLY A 41 5.32 -0.44 4.08
C GLY A 41 4.70 0.94 4.27
N VAL A 42 4.36 1.64 3.18
CA VAL A 42 3.63 2.91 3.22
C VAL A 42 2.15 2.61 3.27
N PRO A 43 1.40 3.19 4.23
CA PRO A 43 -0.05 3.13 4.23
C PRO A 43 -0.61 3.63 2.90
N ILE A 44 -1.30 2.75 2.20
CA ILE A 44 -2.16 3.11 1.07
C ILE A 44 -3.57 3.14 1.65
N GLY A 45 -4.19 4.32 1.63
CA GLY A 45 -5.61 4.40 1.96
C GLY A 45 -6.40 3.46 1.06
N ILE A 46 -7.52 2.95 1.55
CA ILE A 46 -8.49 2.27 0.71
C ILE A 46 -9.16 3.29 -0.22
N SER A 47 -9.59 2.82 -1.39
CA SER A 47 -10.43 3.67 -2.25
C SER A 47 -11.74 4.00 -1.52
N LEU A 48 -12.33 5.17 -1.82
CA LEU A 48 -13.61 5.56 -1.23
C LEU A 48 -14.70 4.52 -1.55
N ASP A 49 -14.67 3.94 -2.76
CA ASP A 49 -15.60 2.89 -3.18
C ASP A 49 -15.46 1.62 -2.34
N GLU A 50 -14.23 1.20 -2.05
CA GLU A 50 -13.95 0.04 -1.21
C GLU A 50 -14.39 0.27 0.23
N PHE A 51 -14.13 1.46 0.79
CA PHE A 51 -14.63 1.85 2.12
C PHE A 51 -16.15 1.80 2.18
N ILE A 52 -16.83 2.39 1.20
CA ILE A 52 -18.29 2.43 1.15
C ILE A 52 -18.85 1.01 1.06
N ASN A 53 -18.24 0.13 0.26
CA ASN A 53 -18.67 -1.26 0.17
C ASN A 53 -18.53 -1.98 1.51
N GLU A 54 -17.38 -1.88 2.17
CA GLU A 54 -17.18 -2.53 3.47
C GLU A 54 -18.14 -1.99 4.54
N LEU A 55 -18.42 -0.69 4.50
CA LEU A 55 -19.41 -0.06 5.37
C LEU A 55 -20.82 -0.64 5.13
N TYR A 56 -21.25 -0.73 3.88
CA TYR A 56 -22.55 -1.32 3.54
C TYR A 56 -22.64 -2.79 3.95
N ASP A 57 -21.55 -3.57 3.81
CA ASP A 57 -21.52 -4.97 4.25
C ASP A 57 -21.69 -5.09 5.76
N ARG A 58 -20.91 -4.32 6.54
CA ARG A 58 -21.00 -4.30 8.01
C ARG A 58 -22.38 -3.85 8.50
N LEU A 59 -22.96 -2.84 7.86
CA LEU A 59 -24.30 -2.38 8.21
C LEU A 59 -25.36 -3.42 7.84
N SER A 60 -25.21 -4.09 6.69
CA SER A 60 -26.15 -5.13 6.27
C SER A 60 -26.09 -6.35 7.20
N GLU A 61 -24.90 -6.74 7.66
CA GLU A 61 -24.71 -7.76 8.68
C GLU A 61 -25.36 -7.36 10.01
N HIS A 62 -25.16 -6.11 10.44
CA HIS A 62 -25.71 -5.62 11.71
C HIS A 62 -27.24 -5.57 11.72
N TYR A 63 -27.86 -5.13 10.63
CA TYR A 63 -29.32 -4.99 10.51
C TYR A 63 -30.01 -6.24 9.93
N GLY A 64 -29.26 -7.22 9.43
CA GLY A 64 -29.78 -8.45 8.84
C GLY A 64 -30.51 -8.24 7.51
N VAL A 65 -30.25 -7.12 6.81
CA VAL A 65 -30.89 -6.75 5.54
C VAL A 65 -29.87 -6.14 4.60
N ASP A 66 -29.98 -6.39 3.30
CA ASP A 66 -29.10 -5.77 2.31
C ASP A 66 -29.48 -4.30 2.10
N LEU A 67 -28.70 -3.40 2.69
CA LEU A 67 -28.95 -1.96 2.61
C LEU A 67 -28.78 -1.38 1.19
N ARG A 68 -28.07 -2.07 0.29
CA ARG A 68 -27.95 -1.63 -1.11
C ARG A 68 -29.23 -1.87 -1.92
N THR A 69 -30.14 -2.68 -1.40
CA THR A 69 -31.43 -2.99 -2.06
C THR A 69 -32.57 -2.05 -1.65
N LEU A 70 -32.30 -1.12 -0.72
CA LEU A 70 -33.28 -0.19 -0.15
C LEU A 70 -33.35 1.16 -0.90
N ILE A 71 -32.56 1.34 -1.96
CA ILE A 71 -32.51 2.53 -2.82
C ILE A 71 -33.21 2.30 -4.15
#